data_AF-A0AAD3HKW3-F1
#
_entry.id   AF-A0AAD3HKW3-F1
#
_cell.length_a   1.000
_cell.length_b   1.000
_cell.length_c   1.000
_cell.angle_alpha   90.00
_cell.angle_beta   90.00
_cell.angle_gamma   90.00
#
_symmetry.space_group_name_H-M   'P 1'
#
loop_
_entity.id
_entity.type
_entity.pdbx_description
1 polymer ?
#
loop_
_entity_poly.entity_id
_entity_poly.type
_entity_poly.pdbx_seq_one_letter_code
_entity_poly.pdbx_strand_id
1 'polypeptide(L)'
;TASGVAAAAERARAAWLASGGCSRLLRCAGYSPNPLDHSLAWHLMTALQAANVLPTPGAAASSDAGAASSALSHAEQAAYDAEMLGTTLEFISQLQLAGGLCEWALFVALTLPDLPSAGGAAVRRRVVRELLALTAPEWMGDSAREAFLTSTLQLPEPLLAEARATWAQYTRDDAARCAALLAAGTAAAAHDVFAASVAPGLFLAGAWT
;
A
#
# COMPACT_ATOMS: atom_id res chain seq x y z
N THR A 1 -3.55 19.45 -42.08
CA THR A 1 -4.48 19.95 -41.03
C THR A 1 -4.60 19.01 -39.84
N ALA A 2 -4.36 17.70 -39.95
CA ALA A 2 -4.38 16.77 -38.82
C ALA A 2 -3.21 16.92 -37.81
N SER A 3 -1.97 17.21 -38.27
CA SER A 3 -0.82 17.35 -37.36
C SER A 3 -0.91 18.59 -36.45
N GLY A 4 -1.51 19.68 -36.93
CA GLY A 4 -1.71 20.90 -36.16
C GLY A 4 -2.75 20.74 -35.04
N VAL A 5 -3.79 19.94 -35.27
CA VAL A 5 -4.84 19.64 -34.26
C VAL A 5 -4.28 18.74 -33.17
N ALA A 6 -3.50 17.71 -33.52
CA ALA A 6 -2.82 16.86 -32.55
C ALA A 6 -1.84 17.66 -31.67
N ALA A 7 -1.03 18.54 -32.27
CA ALA A 7 -0.11 19.40 -31.53
C ALA A 7 -0.81 20.47 -30.67
N ALA A 8 -2.02 20.90 -31.04
CA ALA A 8 -2.84 21.80 -30.22
C ALA A 8 -3.48 21.05 -29.04
N ALA A 9 -3.98 19.83 -29.27
CA ALA A 9 -4.53 18.97 -28.22
C ALA A 9 -3.47 18.61 -27.18
N GLU A 10 -2.24 18.30 -27.62
CA GLU A 10 -1.15 17.97 -26.70
C GLU A 10 -0.73 19.18 -25.83
N ARG A 11 -0.72 20.39 -26.42
CA ARG A 11 -0.46 21.62 -25.65
C ARG A 11 -1.59 21.95 -24.68
N ALA A 12 -2.84 21.76 -25.07
CA ALA A 12 -3.99 21.97 -24.19
C ALA A 12 -3.99 20.96 -23.04
N ARG A 13 -3.65 19.69 -23.32
CA ARG A 13 -3.46 18.63 -22.32
C ARG A 13 -2.32 18.98 -21.36
N ALA A 14 -1.16 19.38 -21.87
CA ALA A 14 -0.01 19.77 -21.04
C ALA A 14 -0.34 20.97 -20.14
N ALA A 15 -1.00 22.01 -20.68
CA ALA A 15 -1.43 23.17 -19.91
C ALA A 15 -2.48 22.80 -18.85
N TRP A 16 -3.42 21.91 -19.19
CA TRP A 16 -4.40 21.41 -18.23
C TRP A 16 -3.75 20.60 -17.12
N LEU A 17 -2.83 19.68 -17.43
CA LEU A 17 -2.05 18.93 -16.44
C LEU A 17 -1.23 19.85 -15.54
N ALA A 18 -0.56 20.87 -16.10
CA ALA A 18 0.21 21.86 -15.34
C ALA A 18 -0.65 22.67 -14.38
N SER A 19 -1.91 22.94 -14.73
CA SER A 19 -2.86 23.63 -13.85
C SER A 19 -3.43 22.76 -12.71
N GLY A 20 -2.92 21.53 -12.53
CA GLY A 20 -3.42 20.53 -11.58
C GLY A 20 -4.37 19.49 -12.19
N GLY A 21 -4.58 19.51 -13.51
CA GLY A 21 -5.21 18.45 -14.31
C GLY A 21 -6.45 17.78 -13.72
N CYS A 22 -6.49 16.45 -13.84
CA CYS A 22 -7.48 15.60 -13.19
C CYS A 22 -7.38 15.63 -11.67
N SER A 23 -6.21 15.88 -11.09
CA SER A 23 -6.03 15.72 -9.65
C SER A 23 -6.95 16.68 -8.89
N ARG A 24 -7.03 17.95 -9.33
CA ARG A 24 -8.01 18.92 -8.82
C ARG A 24 -9.48 18.53 -8.98
N LEU A 25 -9.84 17.84 -10.06
CA LEU A 25 -11.21 17.38 -10.30
C LEU A 25 -11.54 16.12 -9.50
N LEU A 26 -10.51 15.34 -9.16
CA LEU A 26 -10.61 14.10 -8.39
C LEU A 26 -10.40 14.31 -6.89
N ARG A 27 -10.06 15.52 -6.45
CA ARG A 27 -10.21 15.91 -5.04
C ARG A 27 -11.68 15.80 -4.68
N CYS A 28 -12.01 14.80 -3.87
CA CYS A 28 -13.29 14.78 -3.20
C CYS A 28 -13.42 16.08 -2.42
N ALA A 29 -14.38 16.93 -2.80
CA ALA A 29 -14.75 18.09 -1.99
C ALA A 29 -15.34 17.53 -0.70
N GLY A 30 -14.52 17.44 0.35
CA GLY A 30 -14.72 16.63 1.57
C GLY A 30 -15.90 17.02 2.48
N TYR A 31 -17.08 17.21 1.92
CA TYR A 31 -18.31 17.52 2.64
C TYR A 31 -19.38 16.43 2.53
N SER A 32 -19.17 15.40 1.72
CA SER A 32 -20.11 14.31 1.53
C SER A 32 -19.67 13.08 2.36
N PRO A 33 -20.55 12.51 3.20
CA PRO A 33 -20.29 11.27 3.94
C PRO A 33 -20.38 10.02 3.03
N ASN A 34 -20.38 10.18 1.70
CA ASN A 34 -20.54 9.08 0.78
C ASN A 34 -19.22 8.28 0.68
N PRO A 35 -19.20 7.00 1.08
CA PRO A 35 -18.00 6.14 0.98
C PRO A 35 -17.57 5.88 -0.48
N LEU A 36 -18.38 6.28 -1.46
CA LEU A 36 -18.07 6.13 -2.87
C LEU A 36 -17.18 7.24 -3.43
N ASP A 37 -17.03 8.37 -2.72
CA ASP A 37 -16.38 9.55 -3.29
C ASP A 37 -14.89 9.29 -3.57
N HIS A 38 -14.16 8.68 -2.62
CA HIS A 38 -12.74 8.37 -2.81
C HIS A 38 -12.53 7.08 -3.63
N SER A 39 -13.50 6.17 -3.63
CA SER A 39 -13.45 4.97 -4.47
C SER A 39 -13.46 5.35 -5.96
N LEU A 40 -14.37 6.24 -6.39
CA LEU A 40 -14.46 6.67 -7.78
C LEU A 40 -13.23 7.48 -8.17
N ALA A 41 -12.78 8.39 -7.31
CA ALA A 41 -11.58 9.18 -7.53
C ALA A 41 -10.35 8.28 -7.76
N TRP A 42 -10.15 7.28 -6.90
CA TRP A 42 -9.06 6.31 -7.04
C TRP A 42 -9.21 5.46 -8.32
N HIS A 43 -10.39 4.89 -8.60
CA HIS A 43 -10.60 4.05 -9.79
C HIS A 43 -10.35 4.84 -11.08
N LEU A 44 -10.85 6.07 -11.17
CA LEU A 44 -10.71 6.92 -12.35
C LEU A 44 -9.25 7.35 -12.53
N MET A 45 -8.56 7.68 -11.44
CA MET A 45 -7.13 8.00 -11.48
C MET A 45 -6.31 6.83 -12.00
N THR A 46 -6.50 5.62 -11.44
CA THR A 46 -5.78 4.42 -11.85
C THR A 46 -6.11 4.01 -13.29
N ALA A 47 -7.37 4.13 -13.72
CA ALA A 47 -7.78 3.83 -15.10
C ALA A 47 -7.17 4.82 -16.11
N LEU A 48 -7.15 6.13 -15.79
CA LEU A 48 -6.54 7.13 -16.66
C LEU A 48 -5.00 7.02 -16.70
N GLN A 49 -4.36 6.59 -15.62
CA GLN A 49 -2.93 6.23 -15.62
C GLN A 49 -2.68 5.03 -16.55
N ALA A 50 -3.48 3.96 -16.44
CA ALA A 50 -3.37 2.79 -17.31
C ALA A 50 -3.61 3.12 -18.80
N ALA A 51 -4.49 4.08 -19.09
CA ALA A 51 -4.75 4.59 -20.44
C ALA A 51 -3.67 5.58 -20.96
N ASN A 52 -2.60 5.83 -20.19
CA ASN A 52 -1.58 6.84 -20.47
C ASN A 52 -2.15 8.26 -20.66
N VAL A 53 -3.28 8.57 -20.04
CA VAL A 53 -3.91 9.91 -20.02
C VAL A 53 -3.31 10.77 -18.91
N LEU A 54 -2.99 10.17 -17.77
CA LEU A 54 -2.30 10.83 -16.66
C LEU A 54 -0.81 10.47 -16.61
N PRO A 55 0.04 11.34 -16.04
CA PRO A 55 1.45 11.02 -15.82
C PRO A 55 1.59 9.78 -14.95
N THR A 56 2.54 8.92 -15.30
CA THR A 56 2.92 7.79 -14.44
C THR A 56 3.68 8.32 -13.22
N PRO A 57 3.20 8.05 -12.00
CA PRO A 57 3.85 8.51 -10.78
C PRO A 57 5.27 7.93 -10.65
N GLY A 58 6.22 8.74 -10.17
CA GLY A 58 7.64 8.33 -10.03
C GLY A 58 8.46 8.28 -11.33
N ALA A 59 7.86 8.50 -12.51
CA ALA A 59 8.56 8.42 -13.79
C ALA A 59 9.64 9.50 -14.01
N ALA A 60 9.66 10.56 -13.21
CA ALA A 60 10.69 11.59 -13.27
C ALA A 60 12.11 11.09 -12.94
N ALA A 61 12.26 9.87 -12.36
CA ALA A 61 13.56 9.33 -11.95
C ALA A 61 14.15 8.26 -12.89
N SER A 62 13.36 7.68 -13.81
CA SER A 62 13.85 6.68 -14.76
C SER A 62 14.02 7.33 -16.14
N SER A 63 15.24 7.74 -16.50
CA SER A 63 15.54 8.39 -17.78
C SER A 63 15.44 7.48 -19.02
N ASP A 64 15.02 6.22 -18.87
CA ASP A 64 15.23 5.20 -19.91
C ASP A 64 13.95 4.61 -20.53
N ALA A 65 12.77 5.18 -20.26
CA ALA A 65 11.54 4.81 -20.97
C ALA A 65 11.22 5.84 -22.06
N GLY A 66 11.24 5.39 -23.32
CA GLY A 66 11.16 6.21 -24.52
C GLY A 66 10.04 7.25 -24.56
N ALA A 67 10.41 8.45 -25.02
CA ALA A 67 9.62 9.46 -25.71
C ALA A 67 8.08 9.29 -25.69
N ALA A 68 7.40 9.93 -24.73
CA ALA A 68 6.11 10.63 -24.95
C ALA A 68 5.43 11.27 -23.71
N SER A 69 5.90 11.12 -22.46
CA SER A 69 5.16 11.73 -21.31
C SER A 69 6.03 12.37 -20.24
N SER A 70 6.16 13.71 -20.29
CA SER A 70 6.06 14.62 -19.12
C SER A 70 6.57 16.00 -19.51
N ALA A 71 5.65 16.94 -19.74
CA ALA A 71 5.93 18.37 -19.85
C ALA A 71 5.77 19.08 -18.49
N LEU A 72 5.71 18.32 -17.39
CA LEU A 72 5.53 18.85 -16.04
C LEU A 72 6.90 19.11 -15.40
N SER A 73 7.01 20.23 -14.70
CA SER A 73 8.17 20.51 -13.86
C SER A 73 8.26 19.49 -12.72
N HIS A 74 9.48 19.27 -12.20
CA HIS A 74 9.69 18.40 -11.03
C HIS A 74 8.79 18.75 -9.83
N ALA A 75 8.48 20.04 -9.65
CA ALA A 75 7.60 20.50 -8.57
C ALA A 75 6.12 20.09 -8.79
N GLU A 76 5.64 20.17 -10.04
CA GLU A 76 4.28 19.73 -10.39
C GLU A 76 4.13 18.21 -10.29
N GLN A 77 5.16 17.46 -10.70
CA GLN A 77 5.18 16.01 -10.53
C GLN A 77 5.13 15.61 -9.06
N ALA A 78 5.91 16.27 -8.19
CA ALA A 78 5.89 15.99 -6.76
C ALA A 78 4.53 16.31 -6.11
N ALA A 79 3.86 17.39 -6.54
CA ALA A 79 2.52 17.72 -6.07
C ALA A 79 1.48 16.69 -6.51
N TYR A 80 1.54 16.23 -7.76
CA TYR A 80 0.69 15.16 -8.28
C TYR A 80 0.90 13.84 -7.52
N ASP A 81 2.17 13.45 -7.32
CA ASP A 81 2.54 12.23 -6.60
C ASP A 81 2.00 12.26 -5.15
N ALA A 82 2.12 13.39 -4.47
CA ALA A 82 1.61 13.58 -3.11
C ALA A 82 0.07 13.52 -3.05
N GLU A 83 -0.61 14.08 -4.05
CA GLU A 83 -2.07 14.06 -4.14
C GLU A 83 -2.60 12.66 -4.42
N MET A 84 -1.98 11.93 -5.35
CA MET A 84 -2.31 10.54 -5.64
C MET A 84 -2.13 9.65 -4.40
N LEU A 85 -1.03 9.83 -3.67
CA LEU A 85 -0.78 9.14 -2.41
C LEU A 85 -1.88 9.46 -1.39
N GLY A 86 -2.25 10.73 -1.23
CA GLY A 86 -3.31 11.17 -0.35
C GLY A 86 -4.65 10.50 -0.65
N THR A 87 -5.12 10.56 -1.91
CA THR A 87 -6.37 9.92 -2.33
C THR A 87 -6.35 8.40 -2.10
N THR A 88 -5.21 7.76 -2.34
CA THR A 88 -5.08 6.31 -2.12
C THR A 88 -5.15 5.94 -0.63
N LEU A 89 -4.46 6.71 0.23
CA LEU A 89 -4.49 6.48 1.68
C LEU A 89 -5.87 6.77 2.28
N GLU A 90 -6.57 7.80 1.79
CA GLU A 90 -7.95 8.10 2.19
C GLU A 90 -8.88 6.95 1.80
N PHE A 91 -8.76 6.40 0.59
CA PHE A 91 -9.58 5.27 0.17
C PHE A 91 -9.29 4.01 1.00
N ILE A 92 -8.01 3.73 1.32
CA ILE A 92 -7.63 2.66 2.25
C ILE A 92 -8.32 2.87 3.61
N SER A 93 -8.28 4.09 4.15
CA SER A 93 -8.93 4.41 5.43
C SER A 93 -10.45 4.18 5.37
N GLN A 94 -11.10 4.51 4.25
CA GLN A 94 -12.52 4.24 4.07
C GLN A 94 -12.83 2.73 4.05
N LEU A 95 -12.00 1.93 3.37
CA LEU A 95 -12.16 0.47 3.36
C LEU A 95 -12.00 -0.14 4.76
N GLN A 96 -11.09 0.41 5.56
CA GLN A 96 -10.94 -0.01 6.97
C GLN A 96 -12.15 0.37 7.81
N LEU A 97 -12.68 1.60 7.66
CA LEU A 97 -13.85 2.07 8.39
C LEU A 97 -15.14 1.34 8.00
N ALA A 98 -15.26 0.90 6.74
CA ALA A 98 -16.37 0.08 6.28
C ALA A 98 -16.40 -1.30 6.95
N GLY A 99 -15.24 -1.80 7.39
CA GLY A 99 -15.08 -3.07 8.10
C GLY A 99 -15.16 -4.30 7.20
N GLY A 100 -14.36 -5.33 7.49
CA GLY A 100 -14.45 -6.63 6.80
C GLY A 100 -13.96 -6.65 5.35
N LEU A 101 -13.27 -5.60 4.90
CA LEU A 101 -12.70 -5.45 3.55
C LEU A 101 -11.16 -5.30 3.61
N CYS A 102 -10.50 -5.93 4.58
CA CYS A 102 -9.08 -5.78 4.83
C CYS A 102 -8.22 -6.24 3.63
N GLU A 103 -8.65 -7.26 2.89
CA GLU A 103 -7.97 -7.78 1.71
C GLU A 103 -7.97 -6.77 0.57
N TRP A 104 -9.07 -6.03 0.42
CA TRP A 104 -9.19 -4.96 -0.57
C TRP A 104 -8.39 -3.72 -0.18
N ALA A 105 -8.34 -3.39 1.12
CA ALA A 105 -7.45 -2.33 1.60
C ALA A 105 -5.98 -2.65 1.30
N LEU A 106 -5.57 -3.91 1.47
CA LEU A 106 -4.24 -4.39 1.11
C LEU A 106 -3.99 -4.39 -0.40
N PHE A 107 -4.99 -4.81 -1.20
CA PHE A 107 -4.92 -4.72 -2.65
C PHE A 107 -4.64 -3.28 -3.10
N VAL A 108 -5.40 -2.32 -2.59
CA VAL A 108 -5.21 -0.89 -2.89
C VAL A 108 -3.82 -0.42 -2.44
N ALA A 109 -3.38 -0.80 -1.24
CA ALA A 109 -2.03 -0.46 -0.76
C ALA A 109 -0.90 -1.02 -1.65
N LEU A 110 -1.07 -2.20 -2.24
CA LEU A 110 -0.10 -2.80 -3.16
C LEU A 110 0.01 -2.03 -4.48
N THR A 111 -1.03 -1.32 -4.89
CA THR A 111 -0.99 -0.47 -6.10
C THR A 111 -0.24 0.85 -5.91
N LEU A 112 0.20 1.17 -4.68
CA LEU A 112 0.94 2.40 -4.42
C LEU A 112 2.24 2.43 -5.23
N PRO A 113 2.51 3.51 -5.99
CA PRO A 113 3.71 3.62 -6.80
C PRO A 113 4.97 3.88 -5.96
N ASP A 114 6.12 3.53 -6.52
CA ASP A 114 7.42 3.83 -5.91
C ASP A 114 7.81 5.31 -6.14
N LEU A 115 7.36 6.17 -5.23
CA LEU A 115 7.64 7.62 -5.25
C LEU A 115 9.03 7.97 -4.65
N PRO A 116 10.06 8.33 -5.44
CA PRO A 116 11.41 8.58 -4.92
C PRO A 116 11.48 9.76 -3.94
N SER A 117 10.61 10.76 -4.10
CA SER A 117 10.52 11.96 -3.24
C SER A 117 10.05 11.68 -1.81
N ALA A 118 9.34 10.57 -1.60
CA ALA A 118 8.73 10.19 -0.31
C ALA A 118 9.33 8.91 0.30
N GLY A 119 10.40 8.35 -0.29
CA GLY A 119 10.97 7.07 0.13
C GLY A 119 10.38 5.83 -0.59
N GLY A 120 9.52 6.04 -1.59
CA GLY A 120 9.09 5.10 -2.63
C GLY A 120 8.70 3.71 -2.15
N ALA A 121 9.55 2.72 -2.43
CA ALA A 121 9.32 1.34 -2.02
C ALA A 121 9.21 1.17 -0.50
N ALA A 122 9.80 2.08 0.28
CA ALA A 122 9.65 2.09 1.72
C ALA A 122 8.24 2.49 2.15
N VAL A 123 7.56 3.39 1.43
CA VAL A 123 6.19 3.82 1.78
C VAL A 123 5.21 2.69 1.54
N ARG A 124 5.19 2.10 0.32
CA ARG A 124 4.32 0.95 0.04
C ARG A 124 4.56 -0.18 1.03
N ARG A 125 5.82 -0.58 1.23
CA ARG A 125 6.17 -1.66 2.16
C ARG A 125 5.74 -1.36 3.59
N ARG A 126 5.94 -0.12 4.05
CA ARG A 126 5.53 0.31 5.38
C ARG A 126 4.02 0.27 5.55
N VAL A 127 3.27 0.85 4.62
CA VAL A 127 1.81 0.86 4.65
C VAL A 127 1.27 -0.57 4.64
N VAL A 128 1.76 -1.43 3.75
CA VAL A 128 1.33 -2.84 3.69
C VAL A 128 1.63 -3.57 5.00
N ARG A 129 2.83 -3.38 5.58
CA ARG A 129 3.20 -3.99 6.87
C ARG A 129 2.29 -3.52 8.01
N GLU A 130 2.07 -2.20 8.10
CA GLU A 130 1.21 -1.62 9.14
C GLU A 130 -0.24 -2.08 8.98
N LEU A 131 -0.77 -2.14 7.75
CA LEU A 131 -2.11 -2.64 7.46
C LEU A 131 -2.26 -4.12 7.80
N LEU A 132 -1.29 -4.97 7.44
CA LEU A 132 -1.31 -6.40 7.77
C LEU A 132 -1.35 -6.63 9.27
N ALA A 133 -0.52 -5.90 10.03
CA ALA A 133 -0.49 -6.00 11.49
C ALA A 133 -1.79 -5.49 12.14
N LEU A 134 -2.34 -4.38 11.64
CA LEU A 134 -3.57 -3.80 12.17
C LEU A 134 -4.81 -4.67 11.90
N THR A 135 -4.87 -5.29 10.71
CA THR A 135 -6.00 -6.12 10.28
C THR A 135 -5.81 -7.60 10.63
N ALA A 136 -4.71 -7.96 11.31
CA ALA A 136 -4.42 -9.30 11.79
C ALA A 136 -5.63 -10.04 12.40
N PRO A 137 -6.40 -9.46 13.34
CA PRO A 137 -7.55 -10.16 13.92
C PRO A 137 -8.69 -10.48 12.93
N GLU A 138 -8.74 -9.82 11.76
CA GLU A 138 -9.78 -10.07 10.77
C GLU A 138 -9.43 -11.22 9.83
N TRP A 139 -8.14 -11.39 9.49
CA TRP A 139 -7.72 -12.41 8.54
C TRP A 139 -7.10 -13.64 9.21
N MET A 140 -6.48 -13.52 10.40
CA MET A 140 -5.93 -14.68 11.09
C MET A 140 -7.05 -15.58 11.60
N GLY A 141 -7.07 -16.84 11.13
CA GLY A 141 -8.11 -17.80 11.46
C GLY A 141 -9.25 -17.88 10.44
N ASP A 142 -9.28 -16.99 9.45
CA ASP A 142 -10.14 -17.14 8.28
C ASP A 142 -9.33 -17.70 7.10
N SER A 143 -9.49 -19.00 6.86
CA SER A 143 -8.79 -19.70 5.78
C SER A 143 -9.03 -19.12 4.38
N ALA A 144 -10.21 -18.52 4.12
CA ALA A 144 -10.49 -17.93 2.82
C ALA A 144 -9.71 -16.63 2.62
N ARG A 145 -9.60 -15.82 3.67
CA ARG A 145 -8.83 -14.57 3.66
C ARG A 145 -7.33 -14.83 3.57
N GLU A 146 -6.82 -15.77 4.36
CA GLU A 146 -5.42 -16.18 4.27
C GLU A 146 -5.08 -16.72 2.87
N ALA A 147 -5.95 -17.56 2.28
CA ALA A 147 -5.78 -18.03 0.92
C ALA A 147 -5.81 -16.89 -0.12
N PHE A 148 -6.64 -15.87 0.08
CA PHE A 148 -6.67 -14.68 -0.79
C PHE A 148 -5.36 -13.88 -0.70
N LEU A 149 -4.86 -13.65 0.51
CA LEU A 149 -3.59 -12.93 0.74
C LEU A 149 -2.40 -13.65 0.10
N THR A 150 -2.32 -14.98 0.25
CA THR A 150 -1.19 -15.77 -0.27
C THR A 150 -1.34 -16.10 -1.77
N SER A 151 -2.54 -16.43 -2.24
CA SER A 151 -2.75 -16.91 -3.61
C SER A 151 -3.07 -15.79 -4.60
N THR A 152 -3.90 -14.81 -4.20
CA THR A 152 -4.36 -13.74 -5.09
C THR A 152 -3.44 -12.54 -5.02
N LEU A 153 -3.13 -12.05 -3.81
CA LEU A 153 -2.23 -10.91 -3.62
C LEU A 153 -0.75 -11.30 -3.67
N GLN A 154 -0.44 -12.61 -3.61
CA GLN A 154 0.92 -13.15 -3.65
C GLN A 154 1.84 -12.51 -2.61
N LEU A 155 1.30 -12.25 -1.41
CA LEU A 155 2.08 -11.68 -0.33
C LEU A 155 3.14 -12.67 0.16
N PRO A 156 4.40 -12.24 0.33
CA PRO A 156 5.44 -13.09 0.90
C PRO A 156 5.06 -13.59 2.30
N GLU A 157 5.19 -14.89 2.54
CA GLU A 157 5.01 -15.50 3.87
C GLU A 157 5.78 -14.80 5.00
N PRO A 158 7.04 -14.34 4.84
CA PRO A 158 7.73 -13.64 5.94
C PRO A 158 7.00 -12.36 6.36
N LEU A 159 6.31 -11.65 5.46
CA LEU A 159 5.54 -10.46 5.81
C LEU A 159 4.27 -10.81 6.61
N LEU A 160 3.61 -11.92 6.26
CA LEU A 160 2.47 -12.44 7.04
C LEU A 160 2.93 -12.88 8.43
N ALA A 161 4.10 -13.54 8.51
CA ALA A 161 4.70 -13.94 9.79
C ALA A 161 5.09 -12.74 10.67
N GLU A 162 5.64 -11.66 10.09
CA GLU A 162 5.90 -10.39 10.81
C GLU A 162 4.61 -9.81 11.44
N ALA A 163 3.52 -9.82 10.67
CA ALA A 163 2.23 -9.33 11.15
C ALA A 163 1.66 -10.22 12.28
N ARG A 164 1.73 -11.56 12.13
CA ARG A 164 1.35 -12.52 13.18
C ARG A 164 2.18 -12.30 14.46
N ALA A 165 3.47 -12.06 14.33
CA ALA A 165 4.36 -11.78 15.47
C ALA A 165 3.95 -10.49 16.21
N THR A 166 3.60 -9.44 15.46
CA THR A 166 3.14 -8.16 16.00
C THR A 166 1.82 -8.33 16.76
N TRP A 167 0.88 -9.11 16.21
CA TRP A 167 -0.37 -9.40 16.90
C TRP A 167 -0.17 -10.26 18.16
N ALA A 168 0.64 -11.31 18.07
CA ALA A 168 0.94 -12.19 19.22
C ALA A 168 1.59 -11.40 20.37
N GLN A 169 2.39 -10.37 20.06
CA GLN A 169 2.89 -9.43 21.06
C GLN A 169 1.76 -8.65 21.73
N TYR A 170 0.77 -8.18 20.96
CA TYR A 170 -0.38 -7.45 21.49
C TYR A 170 -1.25 -8.34 22.38
N THR A 171 -1.51 -9.59 21.99
CA THR A 171 -2.27 -10.56 22.80
C THR A 171 -1.46 -11.19 23.93
N ARG A 172 -0.18 -10.84 24.06
CA ARG A 172 0.78 -11.39 25.03
C ARG A 172 0.92 -12.92 24.96
N ASP A 173 0.80 -13.48 23.76
CA ASP A 173 1.11 -14.88 23.50
C ASP A 173 2.56 -15.01 23.03
N ASP A 174 3.46 -15.20 23.98
CA ASP A 174 4.89 -15.27 23.72
C ASP A 174 5.32 -16.52 22.93
N ALA A 175 4.58 -17.62 23.05
CA ALA A 175 4.85 -18.83 22.30
C ALA A 175 4.51 -18.63 20.81
N ALA A 176 3.32 -18.10 20.52
CA ALA A 176 2.92 -17.74 19.16
C ALA A 176 3.82 -16.64 18.57
N ARG A 177 4.22 -15.66 19.38
CA ARG A 177 5.17 -14.60 18.97
C ARG A 177 6.51 -15.17 18.57
N CYS A 178 7.10 -16.06 19.38
CA CYS A 178 8.38 -16.69 19.07
C CYS A 178 8.31 -17.50 17.76
N ALA A 179 7.26 -18.32 17.58
CA ALA A 179 7.06 -19.11 16.37
C ALA A 179 6.93 -18.22 15.12
N ALA A 180 6.15 -17.14 15.22
CA ALA A 180 5.96 -16.18 14.13
C ALA A 180 7.26 -15.43 13.79
N LEU A 181 8.06 -15.03 14.79
CA LEU A 181 9.37 -14.39 14.56
C LEU A 181 10.39 -15.31 13.88
N LEU A 182 10.33 -16.62 14.16
CA LEU A 182 11.14 -17.62 13.46
C LEU A 182 10.69 -17.77 11.99
N ALA A 183 9.38 -17.84 11.75
CA ALA A 183 8.81 -17.89 10.39
C ALA A 183 9.09 -16.62 9.57
N ALA A 184 9.16 -15.47 10.22
CA ALA A 184 9.57 -14.20 9.61
C ALA A 184 11.08 -14.12 9.27
N GLY A 185 11.89 -15.07 9.75
CA GLY A 185 13.34 -15.08 9.56
C GLY A 185 14.12 -14.18 10.53
N THR A 186 13.47 -13.60 11.54
CA THR A 186 14.09 -12.73 12.55
C THR A 186 14.60 -13.53 13.76
N ALA A 187 15.62 -14.35 13.54
CA ALA A 187 16.13 -15.29 14.54
C ALA A 187 16.64 -14.63 15.84
N ALA A 188 17.25 -13.44 15.76
CA ALA A 188 17.73 -12.72 16.94
C ALA A 188 16.58 -12.30 17.86
N ALA A 189 15.55 -11.66 17.31
CA ALA A 189 14.38 -11.26 18.07
C ALA A 189 13.60 -12.48 18.62
N ALA A 190 13.51 -13.56 17.85
CA ALA A 190 12.91 -14.81 18.32
C ALA A 190 13.69 -15.39 19.51
N HIS A 191 15.03 -15.37 19.46
CA HIS A 191 15.89 -15.85 20.54
C HIS A 191 15.67 -15.05 21.84
N ASP A 192 15.59 -13.72 21.75
CA ASP A 192 15.36 -12.86 22.92
C ASP A 192 14.01 -13.19 23.59
N VAL A 193 12.94 -13.34 22.80
CA VAL A 193 11.62 -13.74 23.31
C VAL A 193 11.66 -15.15 23.89
N PHE A 194 12.31 -16.09 23.21
CA PHE A 194 12.43 -17.46 23.67
C PHE A 194 13.14 -17.54 25.03
N ALA A 195 14.31 -16.93 25.15
CA ALA A 195 15.11 -16.95 26.36
C ALA A 195 14.40 -16.26 27.54
N ALA A 196 13.69 -15.16 27.27
CA ALA A 196 13.04 -14.36 28.29
C ALA A 196 11.76 -15.02 28.85
N SER A 197 10.94 -15.66 28.02
CA SER A 197 9.60 -16.11 28.48
C SER A 197 9.21 -17.53 28.10
N VAL A 198 9.58 -18.03 26.92
CA VAL A 198 9.17 -19.38 26.48
C VAL A 198 10.01 -20.46 27.16
N ALA A 199 11.33 -20.28 27.22
CA ALA A 199 12.26 -21.25 27.79
C ALA A 199 11.99 -21.55 29.27
N PRO A 200 11.78 -20.57 30.16
CA PRO A 200 11.43 -20.86 31.56
C PRO A 200 10.16 -21.70 31.68
N GLY A 201 9.13 -21.41 30.88
CA GLY A 201 7.88 -22.15 30.87
C GLY A 201 8.06 -23.61 30.44
N LEU A 202 8.81 -23.84 29.35
CA LEU A 202 9.15 -25.19 28.91
C LEU A 202 9.94 -25.94 29.99
N PHE A 203 10.87 -25.27 30.67
CA PHE A 203 11.73 -25.87 31.71
C PHE A 203 10.92 -26.39 32.88
N LEU A 204 9.99 -25.58 33.36
CA LEU A 204 9.10 -25.97 34.43
C LEU A 204 8.09 -27.04 34.00
N ALA A 205 7.70 -27.06 32.73
CA ALA A 205 6.80 -28.08 32.19
C ALA A 205 7.48 -29.44 31.92
N GLY A 206 8.82 -29.53 32.01
CA GLY A 206 9.57 -30.75 31.72
C GLY A 206 9.55 -31.16 30.23
N ALA A 207 9.15 -30.25 29.33
CA ALA A 207 8.95 -30.51 27.91
C ALA A 207 10.23 -30.34 27.07
N TRP A 208 11.37 -30.86 27.53
CA TRP A 208 12.69 -30.79 26.85
C TRP A 208 13.16 -32.13 26.28
N THR A 209 12.31 -33.14 26.30
CA THR A 209 12.55 -34.48 25.74
C THR A 209 11.97 -34.59 24.34
#